data_AF-A0A258LQ26-F1
#
_entry.id   AF-A0A258LQ26-F1
#
_cell.length_a   1.000
_cell.length_b   1.000
_cell.length_c   1.000
_cell.angle_alpha   90.00
_cell.angle_beta   90.00
_cell.angle_gamma   90.00
#
_symmetry.space_group_name_H-M   'P 1'
#
loop_
_entity.id
_entity.type
_entity.pdbx_description
1 polymer ?
#
loop_
_entity_poly.entity_id
_entity_poly.type
_entity_poly.pdbx_seq_one_letter_code
_entity_poly.pdbx_strand_id
1 'polypeptide(L)'
;DFVARFRAADPAFLRFFADADRAGDFMFDLPGFIAHRLAEAGIGHVEDLGLDTYSDPERFFSYRRSTHRGEADYGRLVAAITLA
;
A
#
# COMPACT_ATOMS: atom_id res chain seq x y z
N ASP A 1 8.84 15.19 -0.91
CA ASP A 1 7.39 15.03 -0.80
C ASP A 1 6.94 13.81 -1.62
N PHE A 2 6.05 12.98 -1.07
CA PHE A 2 5.62 11.71 -1.65
C PHE A 2 4.74 11.92 -2.89
N VAL A 3 3.68 12.72 -2.80
CA VAL A 3 2.76 12.99 -3.91
C VAL A 3 3.46 13.69 -5.07
N ALA A 4 4.29 14.69 -4.77
CA ALA A 4 5.04 15.42 -5.79
C ALA A 4 5.95 14.50 -6.63
N ARG A 5 6.55 13.47 -6.01
CA ARG A 5 7.38 12.49 -6.73
C ARG A 5 6.56 11.63 -7.69
N PHE A 6 5.37 11.20 -7.30
CA PHE A 6 4.48 10.44 -8.17
C PHE A 6 3.98 11.29 -9.34
N ARG A 7 3.56 12.54 -9.06
CA ARG A 7 3.15 13.49 -10.10
C ARG A 7 4.27 13.76 -11.12
N ALA A 8 5.51 13.90 -10.66
CA ALA A 8 6.65 14.16 -11.53
C ALA A 8 7.03 12.94 -12.39
N ALA A 9 6.78 11.72 -11.89
CA ALA A 9 7.00 10.50 -12.66
C ALA A 9 5.93 10.33 -13.75
N ASP A 10 4.65 10.50 -13.40
CA ASP A 10 3.53 10.53 -14.34
C ASP A 10 2.34 11.26 -13.67
N PRO A 11 1.82 12.36 -14.25
CA PRO A 11 0.62 13.04 -13.75
C PRO A 11 -0.59 12.12 -13.60
N ALA A 12 -0.70 11.06 -14.40
CA ALA A 12 -1.79 10.09 -14.32
C ALA A 12 -1.75 9.28 -13.01
N PHE A 13 -0.63 9.20 -12.31
CA PHE A 13 -0.54 8.52 -11.00
C PHE A 13 -1.30 9.23 -9.89
N LEU A 14 -1.71 10.48 -10.09
CA LEU A 14 -2.56 11.19 -9.13
C LEU A 14 -3.91 10.49 -8.90
N ARG A 15 -4.35 9.62 -9.82
CA ARG A 15 -5.56 8.79 -9.64
C ARG A 15 -5.48 7.80 -8.46
N PHE A 16 -4.28 7.49 -7.97
CA PHE A 16 -4.06 6.59 -6.83
C PHE A 16 -4.01 7.34 -5.49
N PHE A 17 -4.31 8.64 -5.50
CA PHE A 17 -4.34 9.47 -4.31
C PHE A 17 -5.75 9.98 -4.08
N ALA A 18 -6.23 9.85 -2.85
CA ALA A 18 -7.45 10.49 -2.37
C ALA A 18 -7.10 11.47 -1.23
N ASP A 19 -7.96 12.45 -1.01
CA ASP A 19 -7.82 13.35 0.13
C ASP A 19 -7.94 12.56 1.44
N ALA A 20 -7.07 12.86 2.41
CA ALA A 20 -7.19 12.31 3.76
C ALA A 20 -7.95 13.27 4.69
N ASP A 21 -8.39 12.77 5.85
CA ASP A 21 -9.11 13.57 6.85
C ASP A 21 -8.32 14.79 7.35
N ARG A 22 -6.98 14.68 7.38
CA ARG A 22 -6.10 15.78 7.77
C ARG A 22 -5.67 16.57 6.54
N ALA A 23 -5.90 17.88 6.58
CA ALA A 23 -5.47 18.80 5.53
C ALA A 23 -3.96 18.66 5.25
N GLY A 24 -3.61 18.43 3.98
CA GLY A 24 -2.23 18.24 3.53
C GLY A 24 -1.74 16.78 3.56
N ASP A 25 -2.52 15.85 4.12
CA ASP A 25 -2.29 14.42 4.00
C ASP A 25 -3.10 13.83 2.83
N PHE A 26 -2.65 12.68 2.34
CA PHE A 26 -3.32 11.94 1.28
C PHE A 26 -3.40 10.45 1.63
N MET A 27 -4.49 9.82 1.21
CA MET A 27 -4.65 8.36 1.21
C MET A 27 -4.09 7.83 -0.12
N PHE A 28 -3.19 6.86 -0.05
CA PHE A 28 -2.59 6.25 -1.23
C PHE A 28 -3.10 4.83 -1.43
N ASP A 29 -3.68 4.59 -2.61
CA ASP A 29 -4.12 3.27 -3.06
C ASP A 29 -2.91 2.45 -3.54
N LEU A 30 -2.20 1.87 -2.57
CA LEU A 30 -1.05 1.01 -2.85
C LEU A 30 -1.43 -0.26 -3.64
N PRO A 31 -2.51 -1.02 -3.30
CA PRO A 31 -2.91 -2.18 -4.08
C PRO A 31 -3.25 -1.83 -5.53
N GLY A 32 -4.03 -0.78 -5.77
CA GLY A 32 -4.36 -0.31 -7.12
C GLY A 32 -3.14 0.14 -7.92
N PHE A 33 -2.18 0.82 -7.27
CA PHE A 33 -0.92 1.17 -7.93
C PHE A 33 -0.10 -0.08 -8.30
N ILE A 34 0.02 -1.06 -7.41
CA ILE A 34 0.71 -2.33 -7.71
C ILE A 34 0.04 -3.05 -8.88
N ALA A 35 -1.29 -3.19 -8.87
CA ALA A 35 -2.05 -3.83 -9.95
C ALA A 35 -1.80 -3.15 -11.31
N HIS A 36 -1.78 -1.82 -11.33
CA HIS A 36 -1.43 -1.06 -12.53
C HIS A 36 -0.01 -1.37 -13.01
N ARG A 37 0.98 -1.39 -12.11
CA ARG A 37 2.38 -1.70 -12.46
C ARG A 37 2.55 -3.13 -12.98
N LEU A 38 1.82 -4.09 -12.42
CA LEU A 38 1.81 -5.47 -12.89
C LEU A 38 1.18 -5.59 -14.28
N ALA A 39 0.10 -4.86 -14.54
CA ALA A 39 -0.52 -4.79 -15.86
C ALA A 39 0.42 -4.17 -16.91
N GLU A 40 1.14 -3.09 -16.58
CA GLU A 40 2.17 -2.52 -17.45
C GLU A 40 3.32 -3.49 -17.75
N ALA A 41 3.64 -4.38 -16.79
CA ALA A 41 4.64 -5.42 -16.98
C ALA A 41 4.13 -6.62 -17.81
N GLY A 42 2.88 -6.61 -18.28
CA GLY A 42 2.28 -7.68 -19.08
C GLY A 42 1.87 -8.91 -18.28
N ILE A 43 1.73 -8.80 -16.95
CA ILE A 43 1.22 -9.89 -16.11
C ILE A 43 -0.27 -10.09 -16.38
N GLY A 44 -0.62 -11.28 -16.89
CA GLY A 44 -1.97 -11.54 -17.38
C GLY A 44 -3.04 -11.74 -16.31
N HIS A 45 -2.68 -12.29 -15.14
CA HIS A 45 -3.61 -12.50 -14.04
C HIS A 45 -3.03 -11.96 -12.74
N VAL A 46 -3.80 -11.09 -12.10
CA VAL A 46 -3.48 -10.46 -10.82
C VAL A 46 -4.74 -10.53 -9.97
N GLU A 47 -4.60 -10.98 -8.74
CA GLU A 47 -5.66 -11.00 -7.75
C GLU A 47 -5.22 -10.15 -6.55
N ASP A 48 -6.07 -9.20 -6.15
CA ASP A 48 -5.93 -8.50 -4.88
C ASP A 48 -6.74 -9.25 -3.82
N LEU A 49 -6.07 -9.67 -2.74
CA LEU A 49 -6.71 -10.37 -1.63
C LEU A 49 -7.70 -9.47 -0.85
N GLY A 50 -7.63 -8.15 -1.04
CA GLY A 50 -8.49 -7.20 -0.33
C GLY A 50 -8.24 -7.16 1.18
N LEU A 51 -7.02 -7.48 1.61
CA LEU A 51 -6.65 -7.57 3.02
C LEU A 51 -5.86 -6.33 3.46
N ASP A 52 -6.33 -5.67 4.52
CA ASP A 52 -5.67 -4.50 5.11
C ASP A 52 -4.96 -4.86 6.42
N THR A 53 -3.63 -4.76 6.40
CA THR A 53 -2.78 -5.01 7.57
C THR A 53 -3.07 -4.06 8.74
N TYR A 54 -3.51 -2.82 8.48
CA TYR A 54 -3.80 -1.83 9.53
C TYR A 54 -5.07 -2.19 10.28
N SER A 55 -6.13 -2.55 9.56
CA SER A 55 -7.48 -2.73 10.09
C SER A 55 -7.71 -4.10 10.76
N ASP A 56 -6.92 -5.12 10.43
CA ASP A 56 -7.06 -6.49 10.98
C ASP A 56 -5.87 -6.88 11.87
N PRO A 57 -5.87 -6.47 13.16
CA PRO A 57 -4.78 -6.72 14.10
C PRO A 57 -4.71 -8.17 14.60
N GLU A 58 -5.75 -8.98 14.42
CA GLU A 58 -5.74 -10.39 14.82
C GLU A 58 -4.89 -11.24 13.87
N ARG A 59 -4.81 -10.83 12.60
CA ARG A 59 -4.11 -11.58 11.54
C ARG A 59 -2.80 -10.95 11.12
N PHE A 60 -2.63 -9.64 11.27
CA PHE A 60 -1.49 -8.93 10.68
C PHE A 60 -0.78 -7.98 11.65
N PHE A 61 0.55 -7.93 11.53
CA PHE A 61 1.33 -6.81 12.04
C PHE A 61 1.23 -5.60 11.09
N SER A 62 1.24 -4.38 11.62
CA SER A 62 1.19 -3.15 10.82
C SER A 62 2.05 -2.05 11.42
N TYR A 63 3.00 -1.55 10.63
CA TYR A 63 3.87 -0.43 11.00
C TYR A 63 3.11 0.88 11.21
N ARG A 64 2.10 1.15 10.37
CA ARG A 64 1.29 2.37 10.51
C ARG A 64 0.50 2.34 11.82
N ARG A 65 -0.06 1.18 12.18
CA ARG A 65 -0.77 1.00 13.43
C ARG A 65 0.15 1.14 14.65
N SER A 66 1.33 0.50 14.61
CA SER A 66 2.29 0.59 15.71
C SER A 66 2.75 2.03 15.94
N THR A 67 3.00 2.77 14.85
CA THR A 67 3.34 4.21 14.90
C THR A 67 2.20 5.03 15.51
N HIS A 68 0.95 4.83 15.09
CA HIS A 68 -0.21 5.53 15.65
C HIS A 68 -0.42 5.23 17.15
N ARG A 69 0.01 4.06 17.61
CA ARG A 69 -0.10 3.63 19.02
C ARG A 69 1.15 3.93 19.86
N GLY A 70 2.23 4.43 19.25
CA GLY A 70 3.49 4.66 19.95
C GLY A 70 4.16 3.38 20.46
N GLU A 71 3.92 2.25 19.80
CA GLU A 71 4.53 0.97 20.16
C GLU A 71 6.03 1.00 19.80
N ALA A 72 6.89 0.52 20.69
CA ALA A 72 8.34 0.58 20.52
C ALA A 72 8.86 -0.28 19.34
N ASP A 73 8.15 -1.37 19.03
CA ASP A 73 8.41 -2.24 17.90
C ASP A 73 7.13 -2.95 17.45
N TYR A 74 7.16 -3.65 16.32
CA TYR A 74 6.05 -4.43 15.76
C TYR A 74 6.56 -5.71 15.10
N GLY A 75 5.75 -6.77 15.02
CA GLY A 75 6.15 -7.97 14.28
C GLY A 75 6.26 -7.73 12.77
N ARG A 76 6.82 -8.69 12.02
CA ARG A 76 6.94 -8.61 10.55
C ARG A 76 6.28 -9.83 9.91
N LEU A 77 5.58 -9.59 8.80
CA LEU A 77 5.01 -10.64 7.96
C LEU A 77 6.03 -11.07 6.91
N VAL A 78 5.93 -12.31 6.45
CA VAL A 78 6.70 -12.84 5.32
C VAL A 78 5.72 -13.48 4.35
N ALA A 79 5.86 -13.14 3.07
CA ALA A 79 5.25 -13.87 1.96
C ALA A 79 6.33 -14.69 1.25
N ALA A 80 6.07 -15.97 0.99
CA ALA A 80 7.03 -16.87 0.37
C ALA A 80 6.35 -17.75 -0.68
N ILE A 81 7.11 -18.12 -1.71
CA ILE A 81 6.69 -19.02 -2.77
C ILE A 81 7.85 -19.98 -3.09
N THR A 82 7.55 -21.24 -3.35
CA THR A 82 8.52 -22.26 -3.77
C THR A 82 7.91 -23.12 -4.86
N LEU A 83 8.76 -23.75 -5.66
CA LEU A 83 8.36 -24.92 -6.44
C LEU A 83 8.25 -26.14 -5.51
N ALA A 84 7.43 -27.10 -5.90
CA ALA A 84 7.31 -28.39 -5.22
C ALA A 84 8.51 -29.30 -5.53
#